data_AF-K1U7K5-F1
#
_entry.id   AF-K1U7K5-F1
#
_cell.length_a   1.000
_cell.length_b   1.000
_cell.length_c   1.000
_cell.angle_alpha   90.00
_cell.angle_beta   90.00
_cell.angle_gamma   90.00
#
_symmetry.space_group_name_H-M   'P 1'
#
loop_
_entity.id
_entity.type
_entity.pdbx_description
1 polymer ?
#
loop_
_entity_poly.entity_id
_entity_poly.type
_entity_poly.pdbx_seq_one_letter_code
_entity_poly.pdbx_strand_id
1 'polypeptide(L)'
;YQEGIYLDYRYYETRYEDAVMGTGNAGDYNWSTTVAFPFGYGDSYTTFEYSDFNVTESADAFNVTLKVTNTGSTYSGKETVQLYFQSPYTDYDKANGIEKASAELCGFAKTDILAPGASETVNITVNKSELRTYDANNAKTYIVDAGDYYFTAATDAHNAVNNILAAKGYTVENTDGRMT
;
A
#
# COMPACT_ATOMS: atom_id res chain seq x y z
N TYR A 1 8.69 5.05 -23.13
CA TYR A 1 8.13 4.53 -21.89
C TYR A 1 8.16 3.01 -22.01
N GLN A 2 9.35 2.41 -21.83
CA GLN A 2 9.55 0.95 -21.83
C GLN A 2 9.17 0.34 -20.48
N GLU A 3 9.17 1.17 -19.44
CA GLU A 3 8.83 0.86 -18.05
C GLU A 3 7.33 0.60 -17.81
N GLY A 4 6.46 0.83 -18.81
CA GLY A 4 5.04 0.52 -18.69
C GLY A 4 4.36 1.25 -17.53
N ILE A 5 3.62 0.54 -16.70
CA ILE A 5 3.01 1.09 -15.47
C ILE A 5 4.00 1.18 -14.29
N TYR A 6 5.16 0.53 -14.40
CA TYR A 6 6.14 0.40 -13.34
C TYR A 6 7.00 1.66 -13.26
N LEU A 7 6.38 2.76 -12.82
CA LEU A 7 7.05 4.01 -12.53
C LEU A 7 7.21 4.17 -11.01
N ASP A 8 8.42 4.51 -10.59
CA ASP A 8 8.76 4.84 -9.19
C ASP A 8 8.42 3.71 -8.21
N TYR A 9 7.68 3.96 -7.13
CA TYR A 9 7.35 2.94 -6.13
C TYR A 9 6.62 1.73 -6.72
N ARG A 10 5.85 1.90 -7.79
CA ARG A 10 5.22 0.77 -8.50
C ARG A 10 6.28 -0.20 -9.05
N TYR A 11 7.45 0.29 -9.46
CA TYR A 11 8.56 -0.58 -9.85
C TYR A 11 9.27 -1.18 -8.65
N TYR A 12 9.78 -0.33 -7.74
CA TYR A 12 10.67 -0.78 -6.67
C TYR A 12 9.99 -1.74 -5.69
N GLU A 13 8.72 -1.47 -5.36
CA GLU A 13 7.96 -2.31 -4.45
C GLU A 13 7.46 -3.58 -5.12
N THR A 14 7.12 -3.54 -6.42
CA THR A 14 6.82 -4.77 -7.17
C THR A 14 8.05 -5.64 -7.29
N ARG A 15 9.22 -5.03 -7.47
CA ARG A 15 10.46 -5.77 -7.55
C ARG A 15 10.89 -6.38 -6.22
N TYR A 16 10.54 -5.73 -5.12
CA TYR A 16 10.67 -6.26 -3.78
C TYR A 16 9.73 -7.45 -3.54
N GLU A 17 8.44 -7.35 -3.88
CA GLU A 17 7.50 -8.47 -3.77
C GLU A 17 8.02 -9.69 -4.56
N ASP A 18 8.47 -9.48 -5.80
CA ASP A 18 9.06 -10.54 -6.62
C ASP A 18 10.28 -11.21 -5.93
N ALA A 19 11.14 -10.43 -5.29
CA ALA A 19 12.30 -10.95 -4.57
C ALA A 19 11.90 -11.80 -3.36
N VAL A 20 10.94 -11.31 -2.56
CA VAL A 20 10.42 -12.03 -1.37
C VAL A 20 9.70 -13.31 -1.79
N MET A 21 8.94 -13.27 -2.88
CA MET A 21 8.18 -14.42 -3.39
C MET A 21 9.04 -15.40 -4.21
N GLY A 22 10.26 -15.02 -4.59
CA GLY A 22 11.11 -15.80 -5.50
C GLY A 22 10.56 -15.87 -6.94
N THR A 23 9.82 -14.84 -7.37
CA THR A 23 9.16 -14.76 -8.68
C THR A 23 9.77 -13.66 -9.57
N GLY A 24 9.23 -13.50 -10.78
CA GLY A 24 9.52 -12.37 -11.66
C GLY A 24 10.96 -12.25 -12.17
N ASN A 25 11.83 -13.23 -11.95
CA ASN A 25 13.28 -13.13 -12.19
C ASN A 25 13.94 -12.00 -11.37
N ALA A 26 13.54 -11.81 -10.10
CA ALA A 26 14.09 -10.76 -9.23
C ALA A 26 15.61 -10.79 -9.09
N GLY A 27 16.24 -11.97 -9.23
CA GLY A 27 17.68 -12.14 -9.08
C GLY A 27 18.16 -11.72 -7.70
N ASP A 28 19.29 -11.01 -7.65
CA ASP A 28 19.89 -10.50 -6.41
C ASP A 28 19.34 -9.12 -6.00
N TYR A 29 18.09 -8.81 -6.36
CA TYR A 29 17.48 -7.52 -6.01
C TYR A 29 17.45 -7.32 -4.49
N ASN A 30 17.98 -6.19 -4.05
CA ASN A 30 18.01 -5.80 -2.64
C ASN A 30 17.38 -4.41 -2.53
N TRP A 31 16.20 -4.35 -1.90
CA TRP A 31 15.44 -3.11 -1.75
C TRP A 31 16.20 -2.10 -0.87
N SER A 32 16.81 -2.55 0.23
CA SER A 32 17.49 -1.68 1.21
C SER A 32 18.67 -0.88 0.65
N THR A 33 19.31 -1.37 -0.42
CA THR A 33 20.41 -0.68 -1.12
C THR A 33 19.94 0.12 -2.34
N THR A 34 18.69 -0.08 -2.77
CA THR A 34 18.11 0.55 -3.97
C THR A 34 17.25 1.75 -3.62
N VAL A 35 16.47 1.67 -2.53
CA VAL A 35 15.53 2.71 -2.10
C VAL A 35 16.01 3.35 -0.80
N ALA A 36 16.42 4.61 -0.89
CA ALA A 36 16.86 5.37 0.29
C ALA A 36 15.68 5.68 1.22
N PHE A 37 14.58 6.19 0.67
CA PHE A 37 13.33 6.49 1.37
C PHE A 37 12.14 6.12 0.46
N PRO A 38 11.19 5.30 0.93
CA PRO A 38 10.04 4.92 0.13
C PRO A 38 9.11 6.11 -0.14
N PHE A 39 8.29 5.96 -1.19
CA PHE A 39 7.20 6.89 -1.44
C PHE A 39 6.28 6.97 -0.21
N GLY A 40 5.98 8.20 0.22
CA GLY A 40 5.12 8.47 1.37
C GLY A 40 5.85 8.54 2.72
N TYR A 41 7.14 8.21 2.78
CA TYR A 41 7.91 8.25 4.02
C TYR A 41 8.02 9.66 4.63
N GLY A 42 7.92 9.74 5.95
CA GLY A 42 8.21 10.95 6.71
C GLY A 42 8.19 10.71 8.22
N ASP A 43 9.23 11.19 8.90
CA ASP A 43 9.33 11.08 10.36
C ASP A 43 8.53 12.16 11.09
N SER A 44 8.28 11.90 12.37
CA SER A 44 7.67 12.82 13.32
C SER A 44 8.50 12.88 14.61
N TYR A 45 8.35 13.97 15.38
CA TYR A 45 8.93 14.07 16.72
C TYR A 45 8.15 13.25 17.78
N THR A 46 7.06 12.60 17.38
CA THR A 46 6.24 11.72 18.20
C THR A 46 5.89 10.46 17.41
N THR A 47 5.54 9.38 18.09
CA THR A 47 5.19 8.09 17.49
C THR A 47 3.67 7.93 17.37
N PHE A 48 3.21 7.19 16.38
CA PHE A 48 1.80 6.92 16.16
C PHE A 48 1.52 5.42 16.00
N GLU A 49 0.38 4.97 16.51
CA GLU A 49 -0.08 3.59 16.35
C GLU A 49 -1.43 3.57 15.63
N TYR A 50 -1.57 2.61 14.70
CA TYR A 50 -2.80 2.36 13.97
C TYR A 50 -3.52 1.16 14.58
N SER A 51 -4.82 1.28 14.78
CA SER A 51 -5.68 0.24 15.36
C SER A 51 -7.07 0.27 14.75
N ASP A 52 -7.88 -0.75 15.03
CA ASP A 52 -9.29 -0.83 14.60
C ASP A 52 -9.48 -0.64 13.08
N PHE A 53 -8.55 -1.18 12.28
CA PHE A 53 -8.65 -1.15 10.82
C PHE A 53 -9.86 -1.95 10.36
N ASN A 54 -10.74 -1.31 9.61
CA ASN A 54 -11.98 -1.89 9.14
C ASN A 54 -12.32 -1.38 7.74
N VAL A 55 -12.83 -2.29 6.91
CA VAL A 55 -13.25 -2.00 5.53
C VAL A 55 -14.71 -2.39 5.39
N THR A 56 -15.52 -1.47 4.90
CA THR A 56 -16.92 -1.75 4.53
C THR A 56 -17.11 -1.47 3.06
N GLU A 57 -17.92 -2.30 2.41
CA GLU A 57 -18.23 -2.16 0.99
C GLU A 57 -19.64 -1.60 0.80
N SER A 58 -19.76 -0.64 -0.12
CA SER A 58 -21.01 -0.13 -0.65
C SER A 58 -21.13 -0.48 -2.13
N ALA A 59 -22.21 -0.04 -2.80
CA ALA A 59 -22.40 -0.31 -4.23
C ALA A 59 -21.20 0.15 -5.08
N ASP A 60 -20.72 1.38 -4.84
CA ASP A 60 -19.75 2.05 -5.71
C ASP A 60 -18.40 2.35 -5.05
N ALA A 61 -18.27 2.09 -3.74
CA ALA A 61 -17.06 2.44 -2.99
C ALA A 61 -16.78 1.49 -1.82
N PHE A 62 -15.52 1.47 -1.38
CA PHE A 62 -15.08 0.96 -0.09
C PHE A 62 -14.90 2.12 0.89
N ASN A 63 -15.39 1.98 2.11
CA ASN A 63 -15.12 2.91 3.20
C ASN A 63 -14.20 2.24 4.20
N VAL A 64 -12.99 2.79 4.31
CA VAL A 64 -11.95 2.32 5.22
C VAL A 64 -11.87 3.24 6.42
N THR A 65 -11.87 2.65 7.61
CA THR A 65 -11.75 3.36 8.87
C THR A 65 -10.62 2.78 9.68
N LEU A 66 -9.86 3.64 10.35
CA LEU A 66 -8.88 3.20 11.35
C LEU A 66 -8.71 4.28 12.41
N LYS A 67 -8.32 3.86 13.60
CA LYS A 67 -7.98 4.73 14.71
C LYS A 67 -6.48 4.95 14.76
N VAL A 68 -6.08 6.23 14.72
CA VAL A 68 -4.71 6.68 14.89
C VAL A 68 -4.56 7.21 16.31
N THR A 69 -3.53 6.77 17.03
CA THR A 69 -3.23 7.24 18.39
C THR A 69 -1.82 7.79 18.43
N ASN A 70 -1.65 9.01 18.98
CA ASN A 70 -0.31 9.50 19.31
C ASN A 70 0.19 8.78 20.56
N THR A 71 1.16 7.89 20.41
CA THR A 71 1.71 7.07 21.49
C THR A 71 2.96 7.69 22.13
N GLY A 72 3.49 8.76 21.56
CA GLY A 72 4.61 9.49 22.17
C GLY A 72 4.19 10.22 23.44
N SER A 73 5.18 10.57 24.27
CA SER A 73 4.95 11.09 25.64
C SER A 73 5.05 12.60 25.77
N THR A 74 5.68 13.29 24.81
CA THR A 74 6.07 14.71 24.96
C THR A 74 5.40 15.61 23.94
N TYR A 75 5.45 15.26 22.65
CA TYR A 75 5.08 16.17 21.58
C TYR A 75 3.69 15.87 21.03
N SER A 76 2.94 16.93 20.73
CA SER A 76 1.78 16.80 19.86
C SER A 76 2.22 16.68 18.41
N GLY A 77 1.46 15.99 17.57
CA GLY A 77 1.80 15.81 16.17
C GLY A 77 0.58 15.52 15.29
N LYS A 78 0.82 15.42 13.99
CA LYS A 78 -0.17 14.97 13.00
C LYS A 78 0.40 13.78 12.26
N GLU A 79 -0.47 12.85 11.90
CA GLU A 79 -0.11 11.63 11.20
C GLU A 79 -0.80 11.55 9.85
N THR A 80 -0.09 11.08 8.81
CA THR A 80 -0.64 10.98 7.45
C THR A 80 -0.84 9.51 7.11
N VAL A 81 -2.07 9.02 7.31
CA VAL A 81 -2.44 7.67 6.94
C VAL A 81 -2.56 7.55 5.44
N GLN A 82 -1.83 6.60 4.85
CA GLN A 82 -1.91 6.27 3.43
C GLN A 82 -2.59 4.91 3.27
N LEU A 83 -3.57 4.85 2.36
CA LEU A 83 -4.29 3.63 2.04
C LEU A 83 -3.84 3.14 0.67
N TYR A 84 -3.36 1.90 0.65
CA TYR A 84 -2.93 1.21 -0.55
C TYR A 84 -3.83 0.01 -0.81
N PHE A 85 -3.90 -0.40 -2.07
CA PHE A 85 -4.49 -1.67 -2.45
C PHE A 85 -3.56 -2.48 -3.34
N GLN A 86 -3.80 -3.79 -3.38
CA GLN A 86 -3.22 -4.70 -4.36
C GLN A 86 -4.34 -5.44 -5.07
N SER A 87 -4.27 -5.42 -6.41
CA SER A 87 -5.19 -6.16 -7.28
C SER A 87 -4.79 -7.64 -7.37
N PRO A 88 -5.75 -8.56 -7.58
CA PRO A 88 -5.42 -9.94 -7.94
C PRO A 88 -4.67 -9.97 -9.29
N TYR A 89 -3.70 -10.88 -9.43
CA TYR A 89 -2.98 -11.12 -10.68
C TYR A 89 -3.37 -12.47 -11.28
N THR A 90 -4.32 -12.43 -12.21
CA THR A 90 -5.04 -13.59 -12.72
C THR A 90 -4.33 -14.24 -13.90
N ASP A 91 -4.79 -15.42 -14.31
CA ASP A 91 -4.29 -16.06 -15.54
C ASP A 91 -4.71 -15.29 -16.80
N TYR A 92 -5.83 -14.56 -16.77
CA TYR A 92 -6.22 -13.65 -17.85
C TYR A 92 -5.19 -12.52 -17.99
N ASP A 93 -4.74 -11.93 -16.88
CA ASP A 93 -3.74 -10.87 -16.90
C ASP A 93 -2.43 -11.36 -17.52
N LYS A 94 -1.94 -12.52 -17.08
CA LYS A 94 -0.72 -13.15 -17.61
C LYS A 94 -0.84 -13.45 -19.10
N ALA A 95 -1.96 -14.01 -19.53
CA ALA A 95 -2.19 -14.38 -20.94
C ALA A 95 -2.28 -13.15 -21.86
N ASN A 96 -2.74 -12.02 -21.33
CA ASN A 96 -2.92 -10.78 -22.10
C ASN A 96 -1.84 -9.73 -21.80
N GLY A 97 -0.81 -10.04 -21.01
CA GLY A 97 0.27 -9.11 -20.68
C GLY A 97 -0.21 -7.86 -19.95
N ILE A 98 -1.18 -8.01 -19.05
CA ILE A 98 -1.70 -6.90 -18.23
C ILE A 98 -0.83 -6.79 -16.99
N GLU A 99 -0.16 -5.65 -16.85
CA GLU A 99 0.71 -5.34 -15.72
C GLU A 99 -0.10 -4.89 -14.50
N LYS A 100 0.34 -5.27 -13.29
CA LYS A 100 -0.23 -4.84 -12.02
C LYS A 100 0.89 -4.58 -11.01
N ALA A 101 0.79 -3.48 -10.27
CA ALA A 101 1.76 -3.15 -9.23
C ALA A 101 1.41 -3.85 -7.91
N SER A 102 2.42 -4.15 -7.09
CA SER A 102 2.23 -4.83 -5.81
C SER A 102 1.54 -3.98 -4.75
N ALA A 103 1.57 -2.65 -4.90
CA ALA A 103 0.73 -1.74 -4.13
C ALA A 103 0.47 -0.48 -4.96
N GLU A 104 -0.75 0.05 -4.84
CA GLU A 104 -1.15 1.32 -5.44
C GLU A 104 -1.87 2.18 -4.41
N LEU A 105 -1.44 3.44 -4.26
CA LEU A 105 -2.10 4.39 -3.36
C LEU A 105 -3.51 4.69 -3.88
N CYS A 106 -4.54 4.42 -3.08
CA CYS A 106 -5.94 4.69 -3.42
C CYS A 106 -6.62 5.73 -2.53
N GLY A 107 -5.95 6.20 -1.49
CA GLY A 107 -6.44 7.29 -0.66
C GLY A 107 -5.47 7.67 0.45
N PHE A 108 -5.68 8.82 1.06
CA PHE A 108 -4.94 9.23 2.24
C PHE A 108 -5.78 10.18 3.10
N ALA A 109 -5.51 10.19 4.39
CA ALA A 109 -6.09 11.13 5.34
C ALA A 109 -5.01 11.61 6.31
N LYS A 110 -5.13 12.85 6.76
CA LYS A 110 -4.21 13.41 7.75
C LYS A 110 -5.00 13.78 8.99
N THR A 111 -4.51 13.38 10.15
CA THR A 111 -5.16 13.68 11.43
C THR A 111 -5.14 15.19 11.72
N ASP A 112 -6.00 15.60 12.63
CA ASP A 112 -5.81 16.78 13.43
C ASP A 112 -4.58 16.65 14.35
N ILE A 113 -4.28 17.74 15.06
CA ILE A 113 -3.17 17.72 16.03
C ILE A 113 -3.59 16.82 17.19
N LEU A 114 -2.88 15.71 17.37
CA LEU A 114 -3.06 14.78 18.47
C LEU A 114 -2.04 15.08 19.56
N ALA A 115 -2.52 15.41 20.76
CA ALA A 115 -1.69 15.44 21.96
C ALA A 115 -1.23 14.01 22.35
N PRO A 116 -0.18 13.84 23.16
CA PRO A 116 0.20 12.55 23.75
C PRO A 116 -1.01 11.78 24.31
N GLY A 117 -1.23 10.55 23.84
CA GLY A 117 -2.34 9.69 24.24
C GLY A 117 -3.70 9.99 23.59
N ALA A 118 -3.81 11.05 22.78
CA ALA A 118 -5.03 11.35 22.03
C ALA A 118 -5.15 10.47 20.78
N SER A 119 -6.39 10.18 20.39
CA SER A 119 -6.70 9.40 19.20
C SER A 119 -7.71 10.12 18.30
N GLU A 120 -7.65 9.81 17.01
CA GLU A 120 -8.63 10.19 16.01
C GLU A 120 -8.96 8.98 15.12
N THR A 121 -10.24 8.80 14.81
CA THR A 121 -10.67 7.84 13.77
C THR A 121 -10.71 8.54 12.43
N VAL A 122 -9.83 8.13 11.52
CA VAL A 122 -9.81 8.62 10.15
C VAL A 122 -10.71 7.75 9.26
N ASN A 123 -11.31 8.37 8.26
CA ASN A 123 -12.19 7.72 7.29
C ASN A 123 -11.69 8.03 5.87
N ILE A 124 -11.48 7.00 5.06
CA ILE A 124 -11.00 7.11 3.68
C ILE A 124 -11.99 6.35 2.78
N THR A 125 -12.59 7.06 1.82
CA THR A 125 -13.49 6.46 0.82
C THR A 125 -12.74 6.21 -0.47
N VAL A 126 -12.77 4.97 -0.96
CA VAL A 126 -12.15 4.54 -2.22
C VAL A 126 -13.24 4.16 -3.19
N ASN A 127 -13.38 4.92 -4.28
CA ASN A 127 -14.32 4.56 -5.33
C ASN A 127 -13.84 3.28 -6.02
N LYS A 128 -14.75 2.34 -6.32
CA LYS A 128 -14.41 1.10 -7.04
C LYS A 128 -13.79 1.35 -8.41
N SER A 129 -14.00 2.54 -8.99
CA SER A 129 -13.34 2.96 -10.23
C SER A 129 -11.83 3.09 -10.10
N GLU A 130 -11.30 3.36 -8.90
CA GLU A 130 -9.85 3.48 -8.65
C GLU A 130 -9.14 2.11 -8.74
N LEU A 131 -9.88 1.01 -8.60
CA LEU A 131 -9.34 -0.36 -8.64
C LEU A 131 -9.21 -0.93 -10.06
N ARG A 132 -9.57 -0.13 -11.08
CA ARG A 132 -9.62 -0.58 -12.47
C ARG A 132 -8.24 -0.62 -13.09
N THR A 133 -7.96 -1.68 -13.85
CA THR A 133 -6.77 -1.76 -14.71
C THR A 133 -7.19 -1.59 -16.17
N TYR A 134 -6.38 -0.93 -16.99
CA TYR A 134 -6.67 -0.79 -18.42
C TYR A 134 -6.07 -1.96 -19.21
N ASP A 135 -6.91 -2.76 -19.86
CA ASP A 135 -6.47 -3.83 -20.76
C ASP A 135 -6.30 -3.26 -22.17
N ALA A 136 -5.06 -2.92 -22.54
CA ALA A 136 -4.73 -2.41 -23.87
C ALA A 136 -4.66 -3.50 -24.95
N ASN A 137 -4.49 -4.76 -24.55
CA ASN A 137 -4.10 -5.85 -25.44
C ASN A 137 -5.29 -6.65 -25.97
N ASN A 138 -6.34 -6.82 -25.16
CA ASN A 138 -7.53 -7.58 -25.55
C ASN A 138 -8.83 -6.77 -25.43
N ALA A 139 -9.24 -6.39 -24.22
CA ALA A 139 -10.55 -5.75 -23.99
C ALA A 139 -10.64 -4.29 -24.46
N LYS A 140 -9.51 -3.58 -24.55
CA LYS A 140 -9.41 -2.16 -24.96
C LYS A 140 -10.29 -1.24 -24.11
N THR A 141 -10.38 -1.55 -22.83
CA THR A 141 -11.18 -0.80 -21.84
C THR A 141 -10.64 -1.06 -20.43
N TYR A 142 -11.14 -0.29 -19.47
CA TYR A 142 -10.93 -0.57 -18.06
C TYR A 142 -11.68 -1.83 -17.62
N ILE A 143 -10.97 -2.71 -16.93
CA ILE A 143 -11.48 -3.96 -16.35
C ILE A 143 -11.31 -3.95 -14.84
N VAL A 144 -12.09 -4.78 -14.17
CA VAL A 144 -11.94 -5.13 -12.75
C VAL A 144 -11.92 -6.64 -12.70
N ASP A 145 -10.85 -7.19 -12.14
CA ASP A 145 -10.65 -8.63 -12.09
C ASP A 145 -11.41 -9.23 -10.92
N ALA A 146 -11.94 -10.44 -11.11
CA ALA A 146 -12.49 -11.20 -10.00
C ALA A 146 -11.35 -11.77 -9.15
N GLY A 147 -11.45 -11.62 -7.84
CA GLY A 147 -10.47 -12.16 -6.90
C GLY A 147 -10.37 -11.32 -5.63
N ASP A 148 -9.39 -11.66 -4.81
CA ASP A 148 -9.14 -10.97 -3.55
C ASP A 148 -8.33 -9.70 -3.80
N TYR A 149 -8.88 -8.58 -3.34
CA TYR A 149 -8.18 -7.30 -3.27
C TYR A 149 -7.71 -7.09 -1.83
N TYR A 150 -6.40 -6.86 -1.66
CA TYR A 150 -5.86 -6.50 -0.36
C TYR A 150 -5.92 -4.98 -0.18
N PHE A 151 -6.46 -4.52 0.96
CA PHE A 151 -6.36 -3.13 1.40
C PHE A 151 -5.45 -3.05 2.63
N THR A 152 -4.61 -2.03 2.70
CA THR A 152 -3.72 -1.82 3.83
C THR A 152 -3.53 -0.33 4.11
N ALA A 153 -3.66 0.07 5.38
CA ALA A 153 -3.17 1.35 5.85
C ALA A 153 -1.68 1.22 6.22
N ALA A 154 -0.86 2.14 5.74
CA ALA A 154 0.58 2.15 5.98
C ALA A 154 1.12 3.58 6.07
N THR A 155 2.32 3.69 6.63
CA THR A 155 3.08 4.95 6.73
C THR A 155 3.78 5.30 5.42
N ASP A 156 4.03 4.31 4.56
CA ASP A 156 4.67 4.46 3.25
C ASP A 156 4.38 3.24 2.36
N ALA A 157 4.81 3.31 1.10
CA ALA A 157 4.58 2.25 0.11
C ALA A 157 5.26 0.92 0.45
N HIS A 158 6.43 0.94 1.11
CA HIS A 158 7.17 -0.29 1.43
C HIS A 158 6.49 -1.05 2.57
N ASN A 159 6.06 -0.33 3.61
CA ASN A 159 5.27 -0.88 4.68
C ASN A 159 3.91 -1.40 4.19
N ALA A 160 3.32 -0.79 3.16
CA ALA A 160 2.13 -1.33 2.52
C ALA A 160 2.39 -2.73 1.91
N VAL A 161 3.48 -2.90 1.16
CA VAL A 161 3.83 -4.21 0.57
C VAL A 161 4.18 -5.23 1.65
N ASN A 162 4.88 -4.83 2.72
CA ASN A 162 5.14 -5.71 3.86
C ASN A 162 3.86 -6.22 4.53
N ASN A 163 2.87 -5.35 4.75
CA ASN A 163 1.57 -5.74 5.31
C ASN A 163 0.86 -6.76 4.41
N ILE A 164 0.88 -6.55 3.09
CA ILE A 164 0.26 -7.43 2.10
C ILE A 164 0.97 -8.79 2.06
N LEU A 165 2.30 -8.80 1.99
CA LEU A 165 3.12 -10.02 2.01
C LEU A 165 2.93 -10.82 3.28
N ALA A 166 2.88 -10.16 4.45
CA ALA A 166 2.59 -10.80 5.72
C ALA A 166 1.18 -11.42 5.75
N ALA A 167 0.17 -10.72 5.21
CA ALA A 167 -1.18 -11.26 5.08
C ALA A 167 -1.25 -12.49 4.15
N LYS A 168 -0.35 -12.58 3.15
CA LYS A 168 -0.17 -13.75 2.28
C LYS A 168 0.69 -14.86 2.91
N GLY A 169 1.24 -14.65 4.12
CA GLY A 169 2.05 -15.63 4.85
C GLY A 169 3.55 -15.65 4.51
N TYR A 170 4.06 -14.61 3.85
CA TYR A 170 5.50 -14.46 3.60
C TYR A 170 6.21 -13.80 4.79
N THR A 171 7.47 -14.18 4.98
CA THR A 171 8.36 -13.47 5.91
C THR A 171 8.88 -12.23 5.22
N VAL A 172 8.65 -11.07 5.83
CA VAL A 172 9.08 -9.77 5.32
C VAL A 172 10.32 -9.28 6.06
N GLU A 173 11.10 -8.42 5.43
CA GLU A 173 12.27 -7.82 6.06
C GLU A 173 11.84 -6.88 7.20
N ASN A 174 12.63 -6.83 8.26
CA ASN A 174 12.46 -5.80 9.28
C ASN A 174 12.93 -4.47 8.67
N THR A 175 12.12 -3.42 8.75
CA THR A 175 12.41 -2.13 8.11
C THR A 175 13.46 -1.29 8.87
N ASP A 176 14.37 -1.93 9.62
CA ASP A 176 15.47 -1.32 10.37
C ASP A 176 15.09 -0.07 11.18
N GLY A 177 13.93 -0.09 11.84
CA GLY A 177 13.49 1.02 12.68
C GLY A 177 13.01 2.26 11.92
N ARG A 178 12.77 2.17 10.60
CA ARG A 178 11.96 3.14 9.84
C ARG A 178 10.46 3.05 10.18
N MET A 179 10.12 2.18 11.13
CA MET A 179 8.80 2.00 11.75
C MET A 179 8.83 2.47 13.21
N THR A 180 8.73 3.78 13.43
CA THR A 180 8.32 4.32 14.74
C THR A 180 7.22 5.36 14.55
#